data_AF-A0A931Q0V9-F1
#
_entry.id   AF-A0A931Q0V9-F1
#
_cell.length_a   1.000
_cell.length_b   1.000
_cell.length_c   1.000
_cell.angle_alpha   90.00
_cell.angle_beta   90.00
_cell.angle_gamma   90.00
#
_symmetry.space_group_name_H-M   'P 1'
#
loop_
_entity.id
_entity.type
_entity.pdbx_description
1 polymer ?
#
loop_
_entity_poly.entity_id
_entity_poly.type
_entity_poly.pdbx_seq_one_letter_code
_entity_poly.pdbx_strand_id
1 'polypeptide(L)' 'LSGYLITKKNKLLIFSFQAGNFQGGATPVRLAFERFIKYLRNNY' A
#
# COMPACT_ATOMS: atom_id res chain seq x y z
N LEU A 1 5.28 -0.60 -5.97
CA LEU A 1 5.61 0.07 -4.69
C LEU A 1 5.93 -1.02 -3.68
N SER A 2 7.15 -1.06 -3.16
CA SER A 2 7.57 -2.11 -2.23
C SER A 2 8.21 -1.46 -1.02
N GLY A 3 8.04 -2.06 0.15
CA GLY A 3 8.52 -1.48 1.40
C GLY A 3 8.01 -2.24 2.62
N TYR A 4 8.12 -1.58 3.77
CA TYR A 4 7.65 -2.11 5.04
C TYR A 4 6.80 -1.07 5.78
N LEU A 5 5.89 -1.55 6.62
CA LEU A 5 5.01 -0.74 7.45
C LEU A 5 5.02 -1.30 8.87
N ILE A 6 5.29 -0.43 9.84
CA ILE A 6 5.05 -0.74 11.26
C ILE A 6 3.62 -0.32 11.58
N THR A 7 2.80 -1.28 11.99
CA THR A 7 1.39 -1.06 12.30
C THR A 7 1.21 -0.45 13.70
N LYS A 8 0.00 0.04 14.01
CA LYS A 8 -0.29 0.59 15.35
C LYS A 8 -0.22 -0.47 16.45
N LYS A 9 -0.41 -1.75 16.11
CA LYS A 9 -0.26 -2.87 17.05
C LYS A 9 1.17 -3.41 17.11
N ASN A 10 2.14 -2.61 16.65
CA ASN A 10 3.58 -2.93 16.68
C ASN A 10 3.96 -4.16 15.84
N LYS A 11 3.21 -4.45 14.77
CA LYS A 11 3.56 -5.52 13.82
C LYS A 11 4.33 -4.96 12.63
N LEU A 12 5.33 -5.68 12.16
CA LEU A 12 6.04 -5.37 10.93
C LEU A 12 5.38 -6.09 9.75
N LEU A 13 4.91 -5.34 8.77
CA LEU A 13 4.41 -5.86 7.50
C LEU A 13 5.39 -5.51 6.39
N ILE A 14 5.84 -6.51 5.64
CA ILE A 14 6.63 -6.33 4.41
C ILE A 14 5.66 -6.50 3.24
N PHE A 15 5.69 -5.57 2.28
CA PHE A 15 4.75 -5.56 1.17
C PHE A 15 5.41 -5.22 -0.17
N SER A 16 4.79 -5.71 -1.24
CA SER A 16 5.13 -5.37 -2.62
C SER A 16 3.83 -5.25 -3.43
N PHE A 17 3.54 -4.05 -3.92
CA PHE A 17 2.38 -3.76 -4.76
C PHE A 17 2.78 -3.62 -6.22
N GLN A 18 2.09 -4.36 -7.07
CA GLN A 18 2.21 -4.29 -8.52
C GLN A 18 0.90 -3.77 -9.09
N ALA A 19 0.98 -2.76 -9.96
CA ALA A 19 -0.18 -2.16 -10.61
C ALA A 19 -0.68 -2.95 -11.83
N GLY A 20 0.03 -4.01 -12.21
CA GLY A 20 -0.22 -4.78 -13.43
C GLY A 20 -0.08 -3.93 -14.70
N ASN A 21 -0.73 -4.39 -15.78
CA ASN A 21 -0.81 -3.71 -17.08
C ASN A 21 -1.86 -2.58 -17.08
N PHE A 22 -1.93 -1.78 -16.01
CA PHE A 22 -2.89 -0.68 -15.92
C PHE A 22 -2.58 0.38 -17.00
N GLN A 23 -3.45 0.47 -18.01
CA GLN A 23 -3.33 1.46 -19.09
C GLN A 23 -4.05 2.74 -18.66
N GLY A 24 -3.36 3.57 -17.89
CA GLY A 24 -3.85 4.86 -17.42
C GLY A 24 -2.76 5.65 -16.71
N GLY A 25 -3.11 6.84 -16.22
CA GLY A 25 -2.16 7.65 -15.45
C GLY A 25 -1.69 6.96 -14.17
N ALA A 26 -0.49 7.29 -13.69
CA ALA A 26 0.05 6.72 -12.44
C ALA A 26 -0.72 7.19 -11.18
N THR A 27 -1.44 8.31 -11.28
CA THR A 27 -2.17 8.95 -10.18
C THR A 27 -3.23 8.03 -9.52
N PRO A 28 -4.18 7.42 -10.25
CA PRO A 28 -5.17 6.52 -9.67
C PRO A 28 -4.54 5.31 -8.94
N VAL A 29 -3.50 4.72 -9.52
CA VAL A 29 -2.75 3.60 -8.91
C VAL A 29 -2.11 4.04 -7.59
N ARG A 30 -1.46 5.20 -7.58
CA ARG A 30 -0.84 5.77 -6.37
C ARG A 30 -1.87 6.00 -5.27
N LEU A 31 -3.01 6.62 -5.60
CA LEU A 31 -4.08 6.88 -4.64
C LEU A 31 -4.67 5.59 -4.05
N ALA A 32 -4.84 4.54 -4.87
CA ALA A 32 -5.28 3.24 -4.41
C ALA A 32 -4.30 2.61 -3.41
N PHE A 33 -3.00 2.62 -3.73
CA PHE A 33 -1.97 2.12 -2.82
C PHE A 33 -1.88 2.92 -1.52
N GLU A 34 -1.98 4.25 -1.57
CA GLU A 34 -1.99 5.10 -0.38
C GLU A 34 -3.18 4.78 0.54
N ARG A 35 -4.38 4.59 -0.02
CA ARG A 35 -5.57 4.18 0.74
C ARG A 35 -5.39 2.82 1.39
N PHE A 36 -4.82 1.86 0.66
CA PHE A 36 -4.58 0.52 1.17
C PHE A 36 -3.55 0.49 2.31
N ILE A 37 -2.44 1.21 2.19
CA ILE A 37 -1.44 1.32 3.26
C ILE A 37 -2.04 1.97 4.51
N LYS A 38 -2.86 3.02 4.36
CA LYS A 38 -3.57 3.65 5.49
C LYS A 38 -4.52 2.66 6.17
N TYR A 39 -5.26 1.86 5.39
CA TYR A 39 -6.12 0.81 5.93
C TYR A 39 -5.31 -0.23 6.73
N LEU A 40 -4.20 -0.74 6.17
CA LEU A 40 -3.35 -1.71 6.86
C LEU A 40 -2.81 -1.18 8.19
N ARG A 41 -2.33 0.08 8.22
CA ARG A 41 -1.77 0.69 9.44
C ARG A 41 -2.78 0.80 10.57
N ASN A 42 -4.05 1.02 10.25
CA ASN A 42 -5.10 1.25 11.23
C ASN A 42 -5.74 -0.05 11.76
N ASN A 43 -5.76 -1.12 10.95
CA ASN A 43 -6.47 -2.35 11.31
C ASN A 43 -5.55 -3.45 11.86
N TYR A 44 -4.30 -3.49 11.40
CA TYR A 44 -3.29 -4.43 11.86
C TYR A 44 -2.31 -3.80 12.85
#